data_AF-A0A6A4ZTI4-F1
#
_entry.id   AF-A0A6A4ZTI4-F1
#
_cell.length_a   1.000
_cell.length_b   1.000
_cell.length_c   1.000
_cell.angle_alpha   90.00
_cell.angle_beta   90.00
_cell.angle_gamma   90.00
#
_symmetry.space_group_name_H-M   'P 1'
#
loop_
_entity.id
_entity.type
_entity.pdbx_description
1 polymer ?
#
loop_
_entity_poly.entity_id
_entity_poly.type
_entity_poly.pdbx_seq_one_letter_code
_entity_poly.pdbx_strand_id
1 'polypeptide(L)'
;SHLLTMTSSVDAMTVGLDEFFLAFPDDVEAFFTLAYGATHWGAIKSALARPPAYTSVRVNTLVTTQDKLVVALNAALVDFNARLQAQGRPTIAAVPHLSLSDVVIVPSAPRVTAPVDATTTKKIIVDRLCGEAVLRGSDIFARGVMCASSALNAGDRVLVYVDLDHSATRGSDAELHVGRKVLLGVGTAAMPRSEMFRALKGLAVAVQSRLCADAPPLNGVLSGDMYMQNTPSSVVAHVLSPQPGDTVLDMCAAPGGKTSHLATLMQNRGTLIACDRSRRKVLEMKAFFESVN
;
A
#
# COMPACT_ATOMS: atom_id res chain seq x y z
N SER A 1 -35.63 5.82 24.90
CA SER A 1 -35.29 4.39 25.13
C SER A 1 -34.76 3.80 23.83
N HIS A 2 -33.44 3.74 23.69
CA HIS A 2 -32.68 2.73 22.95
C HIS A 2 -31.21 3.14 23.06
N LEU A 3 -30.67 2.97 24.28
CA LEU A 3 -29.24 2.78 24.44
C LEU A 3 -28.91 1.47 23.71
N LEU A 4 -28.24 1.56 22.58
CA LEU A 4 -27.55 0.43 22.00
C LEU A 4 -26.34 0.15 22.89
N THR A 5 -26.54 -0.76 23.84
CA THR A 5 -25.48 -1.48 24.54
C THR A 5 -24.63 -2.22 23.51
N MET A 6 -23.50 -1.63 23.15
CA MET A 6 -22.41 -2.34 22.48
C MET A 6 -21.73 -3.25 23.50
N THR A 7 -22.20 -4.48 23.61
CA THR A 7 -21.44 -5.56 24.23
C THR A 7 -20.74 -6.37 23.14
N SER A 8 -19.55 -5.93 22.75
CA SER A 8 -18.44 -6.84 22.46
C SER A 8 -17.16 -6.12 22.90
N SER A 9 -16.32 -6.83 23.66
CA SER A 9 -15.10 -6.32 24.24
C SER A 9 -14.09 -5.95 23.15
N VAL A 10 -14.21 -4.74 22.60
CA VAL A 10 -13.10 -4.12 21.89
C VAL A 10 -12.06 -3.81 22.95
N ASP A 11 -11.01 -4.63 22.95
CA ASP A 11 -9.78 -4.44 23.73
C ASP A 11 -9.44 -2.94 23.80
N ALA A 12 -9.30 -2.38 25.02
CA ALA A 12 -9.19 -0.94 25.28
C ALA A 12 -8.02 -0.26 24.52
N MET A 13 -7.10 -1.05 23.98
CA MET A 13 -5.94 -0.58 23.20
C MET A 13 -6.15 -0.65 21.68
N THR A 14 -7.35 -1.06 21.22
CA THR A 14 -7.72 -1.05 19.80
C THR A 14 -8.28 0.32 19.43
N VAL A 15 -7.59 1.03 18.54
CA VAL A 15 -8.03 2.31 18.00
C VAL A 15 -8.73 2.08 16.66
N GLY A 16 -9.93 2.64 16.47
CA GLY A 16 -10.59 2.60 15.17
C GLY A 16 -9.80 3.38 14.13
N LEU A 17 -9.79 2.93 12.87
CA LEU A 17 -9.08 3.68 11.81
C LEU A 17 -9.60 5.12 11.69
N ASP A 18 -10.90 5.33 11.90
CA ASP A 18 -11.50 6.68 11.90
C ASP A 18 -11.02 7.55 13.07
N GLU A 19 -10.77 6.94 14.22
CA GLU A 19 -10.28 7.61 15.44
C GLU A 19 -8.75 7.83 15.40
N PHE A 20 -8.04 7.10 14.55
CA PHE A 20 -6.61 7.28 14.36
C PHE A 20 -6.30 8.65 13.74
N PHE A 21 -5.52 9.44 14.47
CA PHE A 21 -5.00 10.74 14.05
C PHE A 21 -3.47 10.74 14.09
N LEU A 22 -2.88 11.52 13.19
CA LEU A 22 -1.44 11.79 13.21
C LEU A 22 -1.14 12.87 14.23
N ALA A 23 -0.16 12.59 15.09
CA ALA A 23 0.43 13.56 15.98
C ALA A 23 1.86 13.86 15.51
N PHE A 24 2.20 15.14 15.41
CA PHE A 24 3.55 15.60 15.16
C PHE A 24 4.12 16.25 16.42
N PRO A 25 5.46 16.35 16.55
CA PRO A 25 6.09 17.16 17.59
C PRO A 25 5.55 18.60 17.62
N ASP A 26 5.51 19.22 18.80
CA ASP A 26 4.87 20.52 19.01
C ASP A 26 5.44 21.64 18.13
N ASP A 27 6.74 21.61 17.85
CA ASP A 27 7.42 22.55 16.96
C ASP A 27 6.95 22.41 15.50
N VAL A 28 6.75 21.17 15.04
CA VAL A 28 6.18 20.86 13.72
C VAL A 28 4.71 21.27 13.63
N GLU A 29 3.93 21.01 14.68
CA GLU A 29 2.53 21.44 14.79
C GLU A 29 2.41 22.97 14.71
N ALA A 30 3.25 23.69 15.46
CA ALA A 30 3.30 25.14 15.44
C ALA A 30 3.71 25.70 14.07
N PHE A 31 4.76 25.13 13.46
CA PHE A 31 5.25 25.53 12.14
C PHE A 31 4.16 25.42 11.07
N PHE A 32 3.51 24.25 10.94
CA PHE A 32 2.51 24.04 9.91
C PHE A 32 1.18 24.74 10.22
N THR A 33 0.81 24.89 11.49
CA THR A 33 -0.34 25.72 11.89
C THR A 33 -0.13 27.18 11.49
N LEU A 34 1.09 27.72 11.67
CA LEU A 34 1.43 29.07 11.23
C LEU A 34 1.40 29.20 9.70
N ALA A 35 1.94 28.22 8.98
CA ALA A 35 2.04 28.26 7.52
C ALA A 35 0.70 28.08 6.79
N TYR A 36 -0.15 27.16 7.25
CA TYR A 36 -1.40 26.78 6.57
C TYR A 36 -2.67 27.26 7.28
N GLY A 37 -2.57 27.68 8.54
CA GLY A 37 -3.72 27.92 9.42
C GLY A 37 -4.25 26.62 10.04
N ALA A 38 -4.78 26.72 11.28
CA ALA A 38 -5.20 25.56 12.07
C ALA A 38 -6.22 24.66 11.36
N THR A 39 -7.23 25.25 10.72
CA THR A 39 -8.29 24.50 10.02
C THR A 39 -7.73 23.70 8.84
N HIS A 40 -6.90 24.33 8.01
CA HIS A 40 -6.34 23.66 6.82
C HIS A 40 -5.29 22.62 7.21
N TRP A 41 -4.44 22.93 8.19
CA TRP A 41 -3.49 21.95 8.73
C TRP A 41 -4.21 20.72 9.33
N GLY A 42 -5.31 20.94 10.05
CA GLY A 42 -6.17 19.86 10.53
C GLY A 42 -6.68 18.95 9.41
N ALA A 43 -7.13 19.54 8.30
CA ALA A 43 -7.56 18.78 7.11
C ALA A 43 -6.40 17.99 6.46
N ILE A 44 -5.22 18.59 6.35
CA ILE A 44 -4.01 17.91 5.83
C ILE A 44 -3.65 16.71 6.71
N LYS A 45 -3.62 16.87 8.04
CA LYS A 45 -3.36 15.77 8.98
C LYS A 45 -4.38 14.64 8.83
N SER A 46 -5.66 14.99 8.71
CA SER A 46 -6.72 14.01 8.50
C SER A 46 -6.52 13.24 7.19
N ALA A 47 -6.09 13.90 6.11
CA ALA A 47 -5.83 13.27 4.82
C ALA A 47 -4.58 12.39 4.85
N LEU A 48 -3.50 12.82 5.50
CA LEU A 48 -2.25 12.06 5.65
C LEU A 48 -2.44 10.75 6.42
N ALA A 49 -3.42 10.71 7.33
CA ALA A 49 -3.77 9.52 8.11
C ALA A 49 -4.54 8.46 7.32
N ARG A 50 -4.80 8.68 6.02
CA ARG A 50 -5.61 7.81 5.17
C ARG A 50 -4.85 7.45 3.88
N PRO A 51 -5.00 6.22 3.37
CA PRO A 51 -4.41 5.88 2.08
C PRO A 51 -5.07 6.66 0.94
N PRO A 52 -4.36 6.87 -0.18
CA PRO A 52 -4.96 7.45 -1.38
C PRO A 52 -6.19 6.66 -1.85
N ALA A 53 -7.16 7.35 -2.44
CA ALA A 53 -8.38 6.73 -2.98
C ALA A 53 -8.14 5.90 -4.26
N TYR A 54 -6.92 5.90 -4.79
CA TYR A 54 -6.53 5.18 -6.00
C TYR A 54 -5.05 4.83 -5.97
N THR A 55 -4.68 3.83 -6.75
CA THR A 55 -3.30 3.50 -7.08
C THR A 55 -3.02 3.95 -8.52
N SER A 56 -1.99 4.75 -8.71
CA SER A 56 -1.50 5.11 -10.05
C SER A 56 -0.38 4.17 -10.48
N VAL A 57 -0.43 3.75 -11.73
CA VAL A 57 0.62 2.94 -12.35
C VAL A 57 1.12 3.64 -13.60
N ARG A 58 2.43 3.69 -13.75
CA ARG A 58 3.09 4.18 -14.96
C ARG A 58 3.19 3.05 -15.97
N VAL A 59 2.78 3.32 -17.20
CA VAL A 59 2.93 2.43 -18.35
C VAL A 59 4.40 2.41 -18.77
N ASN A 60 4.96 1.22 -18.99
CA ASN A 60 6.24 1.09 -19.70
C ASN A 60 5.99 1.19 -21.21
N THR A 61 6.07 2.40 -21.76
CA THR A 61 5.75 2.66 -23.17
C THR A 61 6.78 2.10 -24.15
N LEU A 62 7.88 1.53 -23.65
CA LEU A 62 8.82 0.74 -24.47
C LEU A 62 8.27 -0.67 -24.79
N VAL A 63 7.35 -1.18 -23.97
CA VAL A 63 6.85 -2.56 -24.05
C VAL A 63 5.38 -2.60 -24.47
N THR A 64 4.55 -1.70 -23.93
CA THR A 64 3.10 -1.71 -24.13
C THR A 64 2.53 -0.30 -24.33
N THR A 65 1.22 -0.21 -24.59
CA THR A 65 0.49 1.05 -24.68
C THR A 65 -0.46 1.21 -23.50
N GLN A 66 -0.91 2.45 -23.23
CA GLN A 66 -1.87 2.73 -22.16
C GLN A 66 -3.16 1.91 -22.32
N ASP A 67 -3.72 1.84 -23.54
CA ASP A 67 -4.94 1.08 -23.82
C ASP A 67 -4.77 -0.42 -23.57
N LYS A 68 -3.64 -1.00 -24.02
CA LYS A 68 -3.32 -2.40 -23.78
C LYS A 68 -3.16 -2.69 -22.29
N LEU A 69 -2.50 -1.78 -21.56
CA LEU A 69 -2.34 -1.91 -20.12
C LEU A 69 -3.68 -1.81 -19.38
N VAL A 70 -4.58 -0.91 -19.79
CA VAL A 70 -5.93 -0.79 -19.22
C VAL A 70 -6.70 -2.11 -19.37
N VAL A 71 -6.66 -2.73 -20.56
CA VAL A 71 -7.31 -4.03 -20.80
C VAL A 71 -6.71 -5.11 -19.90
N ALA A 72 -5.37 -5.20 -19.85
CA ALA A 72 -4.67 -6.20 -19.05
C ALA A 72 -4.92 -6.03 -17.55
N LEU A 73 -4.94 -4.80 -17.04
CA LEU A 73 -5.26 -4.49 -15.64
C LEU A 73 -6.70 -4.86 -15.30
N ASN A 74 -7.67 -4.53 -16.16
CA ASN A 74 -9.06 -4.90 -15.91
C ASN A 74 -9.26 -6.43 -15.91
N ALA A 75 -8.51 -7.17 -16.74
CA ALA A 75 -8.48 -8.63 -16.66
C ALA A 75 -7.87 -9.13 -15.33
N ALA A 76 -6.80 -8.49 -14.85
CA ALA A 76 -6.21 -8.81 -13.55
C ALA A 76 -7.11 -8.46 -12.34
N LEU A 77 -8.10 -7.57 -12.53
CA LEU A 77 -9.06 -7.17 -11.50
C LEU A 77 -10.28 -8.11 -11.39
N VAL A 78 -10.41 -9.13 -12.23
CA VAL A 78 -11.59 -10.02 -12.26
C VAL A 78 -11.83 -10.68 -10.90
N ASP A 79 -10.83 -11.32 -10.30
CA ASP A 79 -10.97 -12.01 -9.01
C ASP A 79 -11.24 -11.02 -7.86
N PHE A 80 -10.61 -9.85 -7.91
CA PHE A 80 -10.84 -8.78 -6.95
C PHE A 80 -12.30 -8.29 -7.03
N ASN A 81 -12.81 -8.05 -8.23
CA ASN A 81 -14.19 -7.62 -8.48
C ASN A 81 -15.22 -8.70 -8.12
N ALA A 82 -14.93 -9.98 -8.39
CA ALA A 82 -15.78 -11.08 -7.96
C ALA A 82 -15.92 -11.13 -6.42
N ARG A 83 -14.81 -10.88 -5.70
CA ARG A 83 -14.84 -10.75 -4.22
C ARG A 83 -15.67 -9.55 -3.77
N LEU A 84 -15.54 -8.39 -4.42
CA LEU A 84 -16.35 -7.23 -4.10
C LEU A 84 -17.85 -7.51 -4.29
N GLN A 85 -18.21 -8.13 -5.40
CA GLN A 85 -19.60 -8.50 -5.71
C GLN A 85 -20.17 -9.49 -4.69
N ALA A 86 -19.40 -10.50 -4.29
CA ALA A 86 -19.78 -11.44 -3.24
C ALA A 86 -20.03 -10.75 -1.88
N GLN A 87 -19.44 -9.57 -1.66
CA GLN A 87 -19.64 -8.72 -0.48
C GLN A 87 -20.75 -7.65 -0.69
N GLY A 88 -21.44 -7.65 -1.83
CA GLY A 88 -22.45 -6.64 -2.17
C GLY A 88 -21.87 -5.26 -2.49
N ARG A 89 -20.59 -5.18 -2.87
CA ARG A 89 -19.86 -3.93 -3.13
C ARG A 89 -19.73 -3.68 -4.64
N PRO A 90 -19.67 -2.40 -5.07
CA PRO A 90 -19.50 -2.07 -6.48
C PRO A 90 -18.12 -2.51 -6.99
N THR A 91 -18.07 -2.93 -8.25
CA THR A 91 -16.81 -3.24 -8.94
C THR A 91 -16.02 -1.97 -9.26
N ILE A 92 -14.72 -2.15 -9.50
CA ILE A 92 -13.80 -1.11 -9.95
C ILE A 92 -13.24 -1.43 -11.34
N ALA A 93 -12.80 -0.40 -12.04
CA ALA A 93 -12.13 -0.54 -13.33
C ALA A 93 -10.91 0.37 -13.41
N ALA A 94 -9.82 -0.13 -13.97
CA ALA A 94 -8.66 0.66 -14.32
C ALA A 94 -9.02 1.60 -15.49
N VAL A 95 -8.62 2.87 -15.40
CA VAL A 95 -8.93 3.91 -16.39
C VAL A 95 -7.68 4.73 -16.74
N PRO A 96 -7.55 5.21 -17.98
CA PRO A 96 -6.44 6.10 -18.34
C PRO A 96 -6.48 7.40 -17.52
N HIS A 97 -5.31 7.94 -17.17
CA HIS A 97 -5.24 9.27 -16.59
C HIS A 97 -5.57 10.33 -17.64
N LEU A 98 -6.39 11.33 -17.28
CA LEU A 98 -6.94 12.31 -18.23
C LEU A 98 -5.89 13.17 -18.95
N SER A 99 -4.74 13.41 -18.32
CA SER A 99 -3.71 14.31 -18.85
C SER A 99 -2.34 13.68 -19.05
N LEU A 100 -2.11 12.46 -18.52
CA LEU A 100 -0.80 11.82 -18.57
C LEU A 100 -0.96 10.54 -19.40
N SER A 101 -0.41 10.55 -20.61
CA SER A 101 -0.60 9.49 -21.61
C SER A 101 0.03 8.14 -21.24
N ASP A 102 0.89 8.12 -20.22
CA ASP A 102 1.58 6.94 -19.72
C ASP A 102 1.23 6.62 -18.26
N VAL A 103 0.08 7.10 -17.78
CA VAL A 103 -0.42 6.78 -16.43
C VAL A 103 -1.81 6.17 -16.50
N VAL A 104 -2.01 5.07 -15.77
CA VAL A 104 -3.32 4.44 -15.56
C VAL A 104 -3.68 4.54 -14.08
N ILE A 105 -4.95 4.84 -13.81
CA ILE A 105 -5.51 4.96 -12.46
C ILE A 105 -6.34 3.73 -12.16
N VAL A 106 -6.03 3.07 -11.05
CA VAL A 106 -6.81 1.97 -10.50
C VAL A 106 -7.50 2.48 -9.22
N PRO A 107 -8.80 2.78 -9.25
CA PRO A 107 -9.50 3.29 -8.08
C PRO A 107 -9.58 2.22 -6.99
N SER A 108 -9.56 2.65 -5.73
CA SER A 108 -9.84 1.78 -4.59
C SER A 108 -11.36 1.63 -4.44
N ALA A 109 -11.81 0.43 -4.08
CA ALA A 109 -13.22 0.21 -3.83
C ALA A 109 -13.67 0.92 -2.53
N PRO A 110 -14.93 1.34 -2.41
CA PRO A 110 -15.45 1.98 -1.19
C PRO A 110 -15.22 1.12 0.06
N ARG A 111 -14.90 1.77 1.19
CA ARG A 111 -14.63 1.08 2.47
C ARG A 111 -15.80 0.21 2.92
N VAL A 112 -15.49 -0.85 3.66
CA VAL A 112 -16.49 -1.64 4.38
C VAL A 112 -16.73 -1.00 5.75
N THR A 113 -17.99 -0.84 6.16
CA THR A 113 -18.33 -0.48 7.54
C THR A 113 -18.26 -1.71 8.44
N ALA A 114 -17.59 -1.59 9.59
CA ALA A 114 -17.51 -2.64 10.60
C ALA A 114 -18.91 -3.00 11.18
N PRO A 115 -19.09 -4.22 11.74
CA PRO A 115 -18.11 -5.30 11.87
C PRO A 115 -18.13 -6.26 10.69
N VAL A 116 -16.94 -6.65 10.22
CA VAL A 116 -16.74 -7.52 9.05
C VAL A 116 -17.17 -8.97 9.33
N ASP A 117 -17.20 -9.41 10.59
CA ASP A 117 -17.82 -10.65 11.07
C ASP A 117 -17.59 -10.72 12.59
N ALA A 118 -18.63 -10.83 13.42
CA ALA A 118 -18.46 -10.92 14.88
C ALA A 118 -17.86 -12.27 15.34
N THR A 119 -17.79 -13.26 14.45
CA THR A 119 -17.30 -14.62 14.78
C THR A 119 -15.79 -14.77 14.65
N THR A 120 -15.10 -13.88 13.94
CA THR A 120 -13.65 -13.98 13.72
C THR A 120 -12.90 -13.45 14.94
N THR A 121 -12.25 -14.35 15.68
CA THR A 121 -11.51 -14.01 16.91
C THR A 121 -9.99 -14.04 16.77
N LYS A 122 -9.47 -14.80 15.79
CA LYS A 122 -8.03 -14.93 15.56
C LYS A 122 -7.45 -13.63 14.99
N LYS A 123 -6.23 -13.29 15.42
CA LYS A 123 -5.58 -12.01 15.16
C LYS A 123 -4.20 -12.22 14.57
N ILE A 124 -3.82 -11.31 13.68
CA ILE A 124 -2.44 -11.07 13.28
C ILE A 124 -2.11 -9.61 13.55
N ILE A 125 -0.91 -9.37 14.06
CA ILE A 125 -0.35 -8.04 14.25
C ILE A 125 0.87 -7.92 13.36
N VAL A 126 0.90 -6.91 12.50
CA VAL A 126 2.00 -6.59 11.60
C VAL A 126 2.77 -5.37 12.06
N ASP A 127 4.00 -5.23 11.56
CA ASP A 127 4.77 -3.99 11.76
C ASP A 127 4.16 -2.82 10.99
N ARG A 128 4.63 -1.60 11.29
CA ARG A 128 4.15 -0.36 10.66
C ARG A 128 4.31 -0.36 9.14
N LEU A 129 5.45 -0.82 8.61
CA LEU A 129 5.73 -0.78 7.18
C LEU A 129 4.82 -1.74 6.40
N CYS A 130 4.60 -2.92 6.96
CA CYS A 130 3.64 -3.89 6.44
C CYS A 130 2.21 -3.35 6.55
N GLY A 131 1.84 -2.72 7.66
CA GLY A 131 0.53 -2.09 7.82
C GLY A 131 0.26 -1.01 6.77
N GLU A 132 1.23 -0.14 6.49
CA GLU A 132 1.13 0.86 5.42
C GLU A 132 1.01 0.23 4.03
N ALA A 133 1.72 -0.87 3.77
CA ALA A 133 1.60 -1.61 2.52
C ALA A 133 0.22 -2.26 2.38
N VAL A 134 -0.33 -2.83 3.46
CA VAL A 134 -1.68 -3.39 3.50
C VAL A 134 -2.71 -2.31 3.19
N LEU A 135 -2.60 -1.11 3.78
CA LEU A 135 -3.49 0.02 3.48
C LEU A 135 -3.45 0.44 2.01
N ARG A 136 -2.38 0.13 1.27
CA ARG A 136 -2.24 0.38 -0.17
C ARG A 136 -2.51 -0.85 -1.05
N GLY A 137 -3.18 -1.87 -0.51
CA GLY A 137 -3.64 -3.01 -1.29
C GLY A 137 -2.75 -4.25 -1.20
N SER A 138 -1.64 -4.20 -0.46
CA SER A 138 -0.77 -5.37 -0.31
C SER A 138 -1.41 -6.47 0.53
N ASP A 139 -1.03 -7.71 0.23
CA ASP A 139 -1.18 -8.85 1.12
C ASP A 139 -0.05 -8.89 2.16
N ILE A 140 -0.17 -9.77 3.15
CA ILE A 140 0.83 -9.87 4.22
C ILE A 140 1.74 -11.04 3.93
N PHE A 141 3.05 -10.78 3.91
CA PHE A 141 4.08 -11.80 3.77
C PHE A 141 4.70 -12.14 5.13
N ALA A 142 5.24 -13.35 5.27
CA ALA A 142 5.74 -13.91 6.54
C ALA A 142 6.68 -13.00 7.35
N ARG A 143 7.49 -12.16 6.67
CA ARG A 143 8.40 -11.22 7.35
C ARG A 143 7.69 -10.05 8.03
N GLY A 144 6.54 -9.61 7.50
CA GLY A 144 5.78 -8.50 8.07
C GLY A 144 4.93 -8.90 9.28
N VAL A 145 4.78 -10.20 9.56
CA VAL A 145 4.04 -10.72 10.70
C VAL A 145 4.88 -10.61 11.98
N MET A 146 4.36 -9.87 12.97
CA MET A 146 4.98 -9.70 14.28
C MET A 146 4.35 -10.64 15.31
N CYS A 147 3.02 -10.66 15.40
CA CYS A 147 2.30 -11.55 16.30
C CYS A 147 1.19 -12.27 15.54
N ALA A 148 0.85 -13.48 15.98
CA ALA A 148 -0.27 -14.24 15.43
C ALA A 148 -0.86 -15.13 16.52
N SER A 149 -2.17 -15.34 16.53
CA SER A 149 -2.83 -16.18 17.53
C SER A 149 -2.22 -17.58 17.61
N SER A 150 -2.00 -18.09 18.83
CA SER A 150 -1.33 -19.37 19.10
C SER A 150 -1.84 -20.57 18.29
N ALA A 151 -3.16 -20.68 18.05
CA ALA A 151 -3.80 -21.79 17.33
C ALA A 151 -4.15 -21.48 15.85
N LEU A 152 -3.37 -20.60 15.21
CA LEU A 152 -3.61 -20.18 13.83
C LEU A 152 -3.04 -21.18 12.81
N ASN A 153 -3.91 -21.64 11.91
CA ASN A 153 -3.66 -22.57 10.80
C ASN A 153 -3.95 -21.91 9.45
N ALA A 154 -3.48 -22.52 8.36
CA ALA A 154 -3.87 -22.12 7.02
C ALA A 154 -5.39 -22.29 6.82
N GLY A 155 -6.01 -21.36 6.09
CA GLY A 155 -7.45 -21.30 5.84
C GLY A 155 -8.24 -20.55 6.91
N ASP A 156 -7.66 -20.28 8.09
CA ASP A 156 -8.34 -19.51 9.14
C ASP A 156 -8.61 -18.07 8.70
N ARG A 157 -9.79 -17.55 9.06
CA ARG A 157 -10.08 -16.11 8.99
C ARG A 157 -9.37 -15.39 10.13
N VAL A 158 -8.79 -14.23 9.84
CA VAL A 158 -8.03 -13.43 10.80
C VAL A 158 -8.36 -11.96 10.72
N LEU A 159 -8.40 -11.31 11.88
CA LEU A 159 -8.37 -9.86 12.02
C LEU A 159 -6.93 -9.38 11.87
N VAL A 160 -6.70 -8.39 11.00
CA VAL A 160 -5.38 -7.84 10.72
C VAL A 160 -5.21 -6.52 11.45
N TYR A 161 -4.23 -6.45 12.34
CA TYR A 161 -3.87 -5.25 13.08
C TYR A 161 -2.47 -4.76 12.72
N VAL A 162 -2.23 -3.46 12.87
CA VAL A 162 -0.89 -2.87 12.88
C VAL A 162 -0.51 -2.44 14.30
N ASP A 163 0.73 -2.72 14.70
CA ASP A 163 1.33 -2.20 15.94
C ASP A 163 1.80 -0.76 15.74
N LEU A 164 1.23 0.18 16.51
CA LEU A 164 1.56 1.60 16.45
C LEU A 164 2.76 1.98 17.32
N ASP A 165 3.00 1.21 18.38
CA ASP A 165 3.97 1.56 19.42
C ASP A 165 5.33 0.86 19.23
N HIS A 166 5.45 0.04 18.19
CA HIS A 166 6.64 -0.80 17.94
C HIS A 166 7.00 -1.68 19.15
N SER A 167 5.97 -2.10 19.89
CA SER A 167 6.09 -2.89 21.12
C SER A 167 5.99 -4.39 20.86
N ALA A 168 5.54 -4.80 19.68
CA ALA A 168 5.39 -6.19 19.31
C ALA A 168 6.76 -6.87 19.15
N THR A 169 6.97 -7.94 19.91
CA THR A 169 8.10 -8.85 19.68
C THR A 169 7.71 -9.91 18.66
N ARG A 170 8.55 -10.11 17.64
CA ARG A 170 8.26 -11.06 16.57
C ARG A 170 8.15 -12.48 17.12
N GLY A 171 7.06 -13.17 16.81
CA GLY A 171 6.77 -14.51 17.29
C GLY A 171 5.94 -14.54 18.57
N SER A 172 5.57 -13.40 19.16
CA SER A 172 4.67 -13.38 20.31
C SER A 172 3.25 -13.80 19.94
N ASP A 173 2.46 -14.13 20.97
CA ASP A 173 1.03 -14.39 20.83
C ASP A 173 0.27 -13.08 20.64
N ALA A 174 -0.68 -13.04 19.71
CA ALA A 174 -1.38 -11.80 19.36
C ALA A 174 -2.33 -11.33 20.47
N GLU A 175 -2.86 -12.27 21.24
CA GLU A 175 -3.75 -12.04 22.39
C GLU A 175 -3.03 -11.40 23.57
N LEU A 176 -1.70 -11.54 23.65
CA LEU A 176 -0.87 -10.97 24.73
C LEU A 176 -0.32 -9.58 24.38
N HIS A 177 -0.65 -9.03 23.21
CA HIS A 177 -0.15 -7.71 22.81
C HIS A 177 -0.86 -6.58 23.56
N VAL A 178 -0.07 -5.81 24.32
CA VAL A 178 -0.54 -4.74 25.21
C VAL A 178 -0.45 -3.33 24.61
N GLY A 179 0.27 -3.15 23.49
CA GLY A 179 0.42 -1.86 22.83
C GLY A 179 -0.82 -1.40 22.06
N ARG A 180 -0.82 -0.13 21.66
CA ARG A 180 -1.84 0.43 20.79
C ARG A 180 -1.76 -0.21 19.42
N LYS A 181 -2.92 -0.62 18.92
CA LYS A 181 -3.06 -1.26 17.63
C LYS A 181 -4.27 -0.75 16.87
N VAL A 182 -4.18 -0.73 15.54
CA VAL A 182 -5.30 -0.34 14.67
C VAL A 182 -5.72 -1.54 13.84
N LEU A 183 -7.04 -1.80 13.81
CA LEU A 183 -7.61 -2.81 12.93
C LEU A 183 -7.59 -2.31 11.49
N LEU A 184 -6.85 -2.99 10.62
CA LEU A 184 -6.74 -2.65 9.20
C LEU A 184 -7.85 -3.31 8.37
N GLY A 185 -8.25 -4.53 8.74
CA GLY A 185 -9.15 -5.33 7.92
C GLY A 185 -9.19 -6.80 8.31
N VAL A 186 -9.67 -7.62 7.39
CA VAL A 186 -9.82 -9.07 7.55
C VAL A 186 -9.11 -9.79 6.41
N GLY A 187 -8.53 -10.94 6.71
CA GLY A 187 -7.88 -11.80 5.73
C GLY A 187 -8.04 -13.28 6.04
N THR A 188 -7.45 -14.10 5.17
CA THR A 188 -7.34 -15.55 5.35
C THR A 188 -5.88 -15.94 5.45
N ALA A 189 -5.52 -16.67 6.49
CA ALA A 189 -4.17 -17.19 6.67
C ALA A 189 -3.83 -18.17 5.54
N ALA A 190 -2.70 -17.95 4.87
CA ALA A 190 -2.21 -18.81 3.79
C ALA A 190 -1.20 -19.85 4.28
N MET A 191 -0.69 -19.71 5.51
CA MET A 191 0.21 -20.66 6.17
C MET A 191 -0.07 -20.70 7.67
N PRO A 192 0.29 -21.79 8.39
CA PRO A 192 0.13 -21.87 9.83
C PRO A 192 1.13 -20.98 10.58
N ARG A 193 0.82 -20.67 11.84
CA ARG A 193 1.66 -19.84 12.73
C ARG A 193 3.11 -20.32 12.79
N SER A 194 3.33 -21.63 12.89
CA SER A 194 4.66 -22.23 12.99
C SER A 194 5.53 -21.94 11.77
N GLU A 195 4.93 -21.82 10.60
CA GLU A 195 5.60 -21.49 9.34
C GLU A 195 5.84 -19.98 9.22
N MET A 196 4.86 -19.13 9.58
CA MET A 196 4.97 -17.67 9.50
C MET A 196 6.26 -17.14 10.15
N PHE A 197 6.65 -17.71 11.29
CA PHE A 197 7.83 -17.25 12.03
C PHE A 197 9.16 -17.87 11.58
N ARG A 198 9.13 -18.94 10.79
CA ARG A 198 10.32 -19.63 10.25
C ARG A 198 10.63 -19.24 8.80
N ALA A 199 9.60 -18.96 8.00
CA ALA A 199 9.74 -18.69 6.58
C ALA A 199 10.46 -17.36 6.31
N LEU A 200 11.37 -17.37 5.33
CA LEU A 200 12.09 -16.16 4.88
C LEU A 200 11.28 -15.33 3.86
N LYS A 201 10.33 -15.98 3.18
CA LYS A 201 9.45 -15.45 2.13
C LYS A 201 8.16 -16.28 2.10
N GLY A 202 7.11 -15.74 1.50
CA GLY A 202 5.83 -16.44 1.33
C GLY A 202 4.65 -15.62 1.84
N LEU A 203 3.49 -15.85 1.22
CA LEU A 203 2.23 -15.22 1.58
C LEU A 203 1.76 -15.77 2.93
N ALA A 204 1.62 -14.90 3.92
CA ALA A 204 1.13 -15.27 5.25
C ALA A 204 -0.38 -15.05 5.38
N VAL A 205 -0.91 -13.96 4.83
CA VAL A 205 -2.35 -13.65 4.82
C VAL A 205 -2.73 -13.04 3.49
N ALA A 206 -3.75 -13.61 2.85
CA ALA A 206 -4.47 -12.97 1.76
C ALA A 206 -5.51 -12.01 2.36
N VAL A 207 -5.36 -10.70 2.13
CA VAL A 207 -6.24 -9.68 2.69
C VAL A 207 -7.54 -9.63 1.89
N GLN A 208 -8.67 -9.89 2.57
CA GLN A 208 -9.98 -10.03 1.95
C GLN A 208 -10.84 -8.77 1.99
N SER A 209 -10.60 -7.88 2.95
CA SER A 209 -11.26 -6.59 3.02
C SER A 209 -10.49 -5.66 3.94
N ARG A 210 -10.61 -4.36 3.68
CA ARG A 210 -9.97 -3.30 4.45
C ARG A 210 -11.04 -2.38 5.03
N LEU A 211 -10.76 -1.81 6.19
CA LEU A 211 -11.62 -0.79 6.81
C LEU A 211 -11.36 0.62 6.24
N CYS A 212 -10.40 0.75 5.33
CA CYS A 212 -10.19 1.91 4.49
C CYS A 212 -10.71 1.69 3.07
N ALA A 213 -10.46 2.64 2.17
CA ALA A 213 -10.60 2.40 0.73
C ALA A 213 -9.80 1.14 0.35
N ASP A 214 -10.48 0.18 -0.28
CA ASP A 214 -9.95 -1.16 -0.50
C ASP A 214 -9.23 -1.20 -1.84
N ALA A 215 -7.92 -0.97 -1.81
CA ALA A 215 -7.07 -1.04 -2.98
C ALA A 215 -6.81 -2.51 -3.39
N PRO A 216 -6.77 -2.82 -4.70
CA PRO A 216 -6.42 -4.15 -5.17
C PRO A 216 -4.92 -4.45 -4.99
N PRO A 217 -4.55 -5.72 -4.77
CA PRO A 217 -3.15 -6.14 -4.80
C PRO A 217 -2.63 -6.07 -6.23
N LEU A 218 -1.69 -5.14 -6.48
CA LEU A 218 -1.04 -4.97 -7.79
C LEU A 218 0.44 -5.35 -7.78
N ASN A 219 0.95 -5.84 -6.65
CA ASN A 219 2.35 -6.24 -6.54
C ASN A 219 2.66 -7.45 -7.43
N GLY A 220 3.61 -7.31 -8.35
CA GLY A 220 4.00 -8.36 -9.29
C GLY A 220 3.03 -8.59 -10.46
N VAL A 221 1.88 -7.91 -10.47
CA VAL A 221 0.92 -7.95 -11.59
C VAL A 221 1.56 -7.25 -12.80
N LEU A 222 1.49 -7.89 -13.98
CA LEU A 222 1.98 -7.32 -15.24
C LEU A 222 3.41 -6.77 -15.14
N SER A 223 4.29 -7.55 -14.49
CA SER A 223 5.69 -7.18 -14.28
C SER A 223 6.37 -6.92 -15.64
N GLY A 224 6.99 -5.75 -15.79
CA GLY A 224 7.62 -5.30 -17.04
C GLY A 224 6.76 -4.33 -17.86
N ASP A 225 5.43 -4.51 -17.86
CA ASP A 225 4.49 -3.65 -18.59
C ASP A 225 4.19 -2.35 -17.84
N MET A 226 4.32 -2.36 -16.52
CA MET A 226 4.01 -1.24 -15.66
C MET A 226 4.94 -1.10 -14.46
N TYR A 227 4.91 0.10 -13.87
CA TYR A 227 5.59 0.40 -12.62
C TYR A 227 4.65 1.17 -11.69
N MET A 228 4.42 0.68 -10.47
CA MET A 228 3.60 1.39 -9.49
C MET A 228 4.30 2.68 -9.05
N GLN A 229 3.70 3.83 -9.35
CA GLN A 229 4.27 5.14 -9.06
C GLN A 229 3.16 6.15 -8.82
N ASN A 230 3.25 6.88 -7.71
CA ASN A 230 2.27 7.92 -7.37
C ASN A 230 2.21 9.00 -8.46
N THR A 231 1.01 9.48 -8.81
CA THR A 231 0.78 10.49 -9.85
C THR A 231 1.73 11.68 -9.77
N PRO A 232 1.96 12.33 -8.60
CA PRO A 232 2.88 13.46 -8.52
C PRO A 232 4.32 13.10 -8.93
N SER A 233 4.75 11.85 -8.70
CA SER A 233 6.08 11.39 -9.14
C SER A 233 6.18 11.21 -10.65
N SER A 234 5.10 10.80 -11.32
CA SER A 234 5.05 10.71 -12.78
C SER A 234 4.99 12.09 -13.43
N VAL A 235 4.25 13.04 -12.83
CA VAL A 235 4.21 14.44 -13.29
C VAL A 235 5.61 15.05 -13.37
N VAL A 236 6.49 14.78 -12.41
CA VAL A 236 7.87 15.33 -12.39
C VAL A 236 8.64 15.01 -13.68
N ALA A 237 8.52 13.78 -14.20
CA ALA A 237 9.23 13.38 -15.42
C ALA A 237 8.67 14.09 -16.67
N HIS A 238 7.35 14.24 -16.75
CA HIS A 238 6.69 15.00 -17.82
C HIS A 238 7.05 16.49 -17.79
N VAL A 239 7.13 17.09 -16.60
CA VAL A 239 7.54 18.49 -16.43
C VAL A 239 8.99 18.69 -16.86
N LEU A 240 9.88 17.74 -16.57
CA LEU A 240 11.27 17.80 -17.06
C LEU A 240 11.36 17.68 -18.59
N SER A 241 10.42 16.95 -19.20
CA SER A 241 10.27 16.81 -20.65
C SER A 241 11.56 16.41 -21.40
N PRO A 242 12.28 15.36 -20.95
CA PRO A 242 13.53 14.96 -21.59
C PRO A 242 13.27 14.45 -23.01
N GLN A 243 14.17 14.78 -23.94
CA GLN A 243 14.09 14.36 -25.33
C GLN A 243 15.04 13.19 -25.61
N PRO A 244 14.70 12.29 -26.55
CA PRO A 244 15.64 11.29 -27.04
C PRO A 244 16.95 11.93 -27.50
N GLY A 245 18.07 11.48 -26.92
CA GLY A 245 19.41 12.02 -27.19
C GLY A 245 19.95 12.95 -26.12
N ASP A 246 19.12 13.43 -25.19
CA ASP A 246 19.56 14.32 -24.10
C ASP A 246 20.54 13.62 -23.14
N THR A 247 21.28 14.44 -22.39
CA THR A 247 22.03 14.00 -21.21
C THR A 247 21.32 14.49 -19.96
N VAL A 248 20.81 13.58 -19.14
CA VAL A 248 20.02 13.89 -17.94
C VAL A 248 20.73 13.37 -16.69
N LEU A 249 20.76 14.18 -15.64
CA LEU A 249 21.31 13.83 -14.33
C LEU A 249 20.19 13.75 -13.28
N ASP A 250 19.99 12.56 -12.72
CA ASP A 250 19.15 12.34 -11.54
C ASP A 250 20.07 12.15 -10.31
N MET A 251 20.21 13.22 -9.52
CA MET A 251 21.16 13.25 -8.40
C MET A 251 20.75 12.37 -7.21
N CYS A 252 19.46 12.02 -7.11
CA CYS A 252 18.87 11.29 -5.98
C CYS A 252 17.91 10.21 -6.50
N ALA A 253 18.45 9.32 -7.32
CA ALA A 253 17.69 8.46 -8.22
C ALA A 253 17.00 7.28 -7.51
N ALA A 254 17.59 6.74 -6.44
CA ALA A 254 17.10 5.49 -5.89
C ALA A 254 15.69 5.62 -5.26
N PRO A 255 14.79 4.65 -5.48
CA PRO A 255 15.03 3.31 -6.04
C PRO A 255 15.04 3.21 -7.57
N GLY A 256 14.95 4.33 -8.31
CA GLY A 256 15.02 4.35 -9.78
C GLY A 256 13.67 4.58 -10.47
N GLY A 257 12.61 4.87 -9.72
CA GLY A 257 11.27 5.07 -10.29
C GLY A 257 11.20 6.24 -11.28
N LYS A 258 11.69 7.42 -10.92
CA LYS A 258 11.69 8.59 -11.84
C LYS A 258 12.73 8.42 -12.94
N THR A 259 13.89 7.93 -12.57
CA THR A 259 15.02 7.61 -13.45
C THR A 259 14.61 6.69 -14.61
N SER A 260 13.90 5.59 -14.32
CA SER A 260 13.34 4.71 -15.36
C SER A 260 12.25 5.38 -16.18
N HIS A 261 11.48 6.31 -15.60
CA HIS A 261 10.48 7.09 -16.34
C HIS A 261 11.16 7.96 -17.40
N LEU A 262 12.22 8.66 -17.00
CA LEU A 262 13.01 9.50 -17.89
C LEU A 262 13.61 8.66 -19.03
N ALA A 263 14.14 7.47 -18.73
CA ALA A 263 14.63 6.54 -19.75
C ALA A 263 13.53 6.13 -20.74
N THR A 264 12.32 5.81 -20.25
CA THR A 264 11.14 5.52 -21.07
C THR A 264 10.75 6.71 -21.96
N LEU A 265 10.70 7.94 -21.44
CA LEU A 265 10.36 9.15 -22.21
C LEU A 265 11.43 9.47 -23.27
N MET A 266 12.70 9.25 -22.96
CA MET A 266 13.83 9.37 -23.88
C MET A 266 13.93 8.21 -24.89
N GLN A 267 12.99 7.25 -24.84
CA GLN A 267 12.99 6.06 -25.69
C GLN A 267 14.29 5.25 -25.62
N ASN A 268 14.91 5.18 -24.44
CA ASN A 268 16.23 4.60 -24.23
C ASN A 268 17.34 5.14 -25.16
N ARG A 269 17.21 6.40 -25.64
CA ARG A 269 18.22 7.09 -26.45
C ARG A 269 18.75 8.32 -25.71
N GLY A 270 20.08 8.44 -25.63
CA GLY A 270 20.76 9.52 -24.90
C GLY A 270 21.60 8.98 -23.74
N THR A 271 21.90 9.83 -22.77
CA THR A 271 22.68 9.47 -21.57
C THR A 271 21.90 9.83 -20.32
N LEU A 272 21.78 8.89 -19.39
CA LEU A 272 21.12 9.15 -18.11
C LEU A 272 22.03 8.75 -16.96
N ILE A 273 22.40 9.73 -16.15
CA ILE A 273 23.31 9.59 -15.01
C ILE A 273 22.45 9.53 -13.75
N ALA A 274 22.43 8.36 -13.10
CA ALA A 274 21.63 8.10 -11.91
C ALA A 274 22.54 7.97 -10.68
N CYS A 275 22.41 8.90 -9.73
CA CYS A 275 23.23 8.97 -8.53
C CYS A 275 22.40 8.72 -7.27
N ASP A 276 23.00 8.12 -6.26
CA ASP A 276 22.50 8.12 -4.88
C ASP A 276 23.68 8.02 -3.93
N ARG A 277 23.58 8.65 -2.75
CA ARG A 277 24.64 8.62 -1.75
C ARG A 277 24.86 7.21 -1.18
N SER A 278 23.81 6.40 -1.09
CA SER A 278 23.88 5.08 -0.48
C SER A 278 24.32 4.02 -1.49
N ARG A 279 25.50 3.42 -1.27
CA ARG A 279 26.00 2.31 -2.10
C ARG A 279 24.99 1.16 -2.19
N ARG A 280 24.30 0.82 -1.09
CA ARG A 280 23.26 -0.21 -1.08
C ARG A 280 22.12 0.13 -2.03
N LYS A 281 21.62 1.37 -1.97
CA LYS A 281 20.53 1.84 -2.84
C LYS A 281 20.95 1.88 -4.31
N VAL A 282 22.21 2.24 -4.61
CA VAL A 282 22.75 2.19 -5.98
C VAL A 282 22.76 0.76 -6.51
N LEU A 283 23.16 -0.23 -5.70
CA LEU A 283 23.13 -1.64 -6.11
C LEU A 283 21.68 -2.16 -6.32
N GLU A 284 20.75 -1.80 -5.44
CA GLU A 284 19.33 -2.13 -5.59
C GLU A 284 18.73 -1.51 -6.87
N MET A 285 19.06 -0.25 -7.14
CA MET A 285 18.63 0.47 -8.34
C MET A 285 19.25 -0.13 -9.61
N LYS A 286 20.52 -0.56 -9.56
CA LYS A 286 21.17 -1.27 -10.68
C LYS A 286 20.43 -2.58 -11.01
N ALA A 287 20.15 -3.40 -9.99
CA ALA A 287 19.38 -4.63 -10.18
C ALA A 287 17.96 -4.36 -10.71
N PHE A 288 17.33 -3.27 -10.25
CA PHE A 288 16.04 -2.83 -10.80
C PHE A 288 16.14 -2.49 -12.30
N PHE A 289 17.13 -1.70 -12.73
CA PHE A 289 17.32 -1.36 -14.15
C PHE A 289 17.63 -2.58 -15.03
N GLU A 290 18.39 -3.54 -14.50
CA GLU A 290 18.63 -4.83 -15.19
C GLU A 290 17.36 -5.67 -15.34
N SER A 291 16.33 -5.45 -14.51
CA SER A 291 15.07 -6.20 -14.55
C SER A 291 13.97 -5.59 -15.44
N VAL A 292 14.13 -4.33 -15.86
CA VAL A 292 13.13 -3.58 -16.66
C VAL A 292 13.59 -3.25 -18.07
N ASN A 293 14.85 -3.56 -18.41
CA ASN A 293 15.41 -3.56 -19.76
C ASN A 293 15.23 -4.95 -20.40
#